data_AF-A0A258TV90-F1
#
_entry.id   AF-A0A258TV90-F1
#
_cell.length_a   1.000
_cell.length_b   1.000
_cell.length_c   1.000
_cell.angle_alpha   90.00
_cell.angle_beta   90.00
_cell.angle_gamma   90.00
#
_symmetry.space_group_name_H-M   'P 1'
#
loop_
_entity.id
_entity.type
_entity.pdbx_description
1 polymer ?
#
loop_
_entity_poly.entity_id
_entity_poly.type
_entity_poly.pdbx_seq_one_letter_code
_entity_poly.pdbx_strand_id
1 'polypeptide(L)'
;MMQHEVENMNVSLISGDDGFDRIAIKIASALAGEAGSSLTLTPSQARVLATELIAAVNRAEVKNSLKTSPNLWRRQGVTQPRLATAS
;
A
#
# COMPACT_ATOMS: atom_id res chain seq x y z
N MET A 1 5.40 -16.63 -6.11
CA MET A 1 5.92 -15.59 -5.21
C MET A 1 5.35 -15.91 -3.83
N MET A 2 6.17 -16.37 -2.89
CA MET A 2 5.68 -16.66 -1.54
C MET A 2 5.44 -15.32 -0.85
N GLN A 3 4.19 -15.05 -0.45
CA GLN A 3 3.87 -13.90 0.36
C GLN A 3 4.20 -14.28 1.80
N HIS A 4 5.22 -13.63 2.36
CA HIS A 4 5.52 -13.76 3.77
C HIS A 4 4.61 -12.80 4.53
N GLU A 5 3.75 -13.36 5.38
CA GLU A 5 2.92 -12.56 6.27
C GLU A 5 3.82 -11.92 7.33
N VAL A 6 3.86 -10.60 7.33
CA VAL A 6 4.57 -9.81 8.35
C VAL A 6 3.60 -9.58 9.49
N GLU A 7 3.75 -10.34 10.57
CA GLU A 7 2.91 -10.17 11.76
C GLU A 7 3.27 -8.91 12.54
N ASN A 8 4.57 -8.57 12.62
CA ASN A 8 5.05 -7.43 13.40
C ASN A 8 6.19 -6.68 12.72
N MET A 9 6.03 -5.35 12.59
CA MET A 9 7.06 -4.42 12.13
C MET A 9 7.33 -3.40 13.23
N ASN A 10 8.60 -3.27 13.64
CA ASN A 10 9.03 -2.25 14.59
C ASN A 10 9.84 -1.16 13.87
N VAL A 11 9.52 0.10 14.14
CA VAL A 11 10.24 1.26 13.60
C VAL A 11 10.74 2.09 14.77
N SER A 12 12.03 2.43 14.74
CA SER A 12 12.69 3.18 15.81
C SER A 12 13.66 4.22 15.25
N LEU A 13 13.78 5.36 15.96
CA LEU A 13 14.83 6.35 15.73
C LEU A 13 16.07 5.94 16.56
N ILE A 14 17.22 5.84 15.91
CA ILE A 14 18.51 5.51 16.53
C ILE A 14 19.56 6.55 16.14
N SER A 15 20.58 6.77 16.96
CA SER A 15 21.75 7.55 16.55
C SER A 15 22.75 6.67 15.81
N GLY A 16 23.24 7.18 14.67
CA GLY A 16 24.36 6.61 13.93
C GLY A 16 25.70 6.83 14.65
N ASP A 17 26.70 6.06 14.21
CA ASP A 17 28.10 6.20 14.62
C ASP A 17 28.73 7.53 14.19
N ASP A 18 28.18 8.12 13.13
CA ASP A 18 28.46 9.45 12.62
C ASP A 18 27.77 10.58 13.42
N GLY A 19 27.00 10.25 14.45
CA GLY A 19 26.24 11.18 15.27
C GLY A 19 24.95 11.69 14.61
N PHE A 20 24.59 11.18 13.43
CA PHE A 20 23.36 11.55 12.74
C PHE A 20 22.24 10.56 13.04
N ASP A 21 21.02 11.06 13.08
CA ASP A 21 19.83 10.23 13.25
C ASP A 21 19.64 9.24 12.11
N ARG A 22 19.22 8.02 12.45
CA ARG A 22 18.87 6.94 11.53
C ARG A 22 17.55 6.31 11.95
N ILE A 23 16.83 5.75 10.98
CA ILE A 23 15.60 5.01 11.21
C ILE A 23 15.88 3.53 11.03
N ALA A 24 15.68 2.74 12.09
CA ALA A 24 15.79 1.29 12.06
C ALA A 24 14.41 0.65 11.96
N ILE A 25 14.22 -0.16 10.93
CA ILE A 25 13.01 -0.95 10.67
C ILE A 25 13.37 -2.42 10.86
N LYS A 26 12.67 -3.08 11.79
CA LYS A 26 12.82 -4.51 12.06
C LYS A 26 11.53 -5.23 11.71
N ILE A 27 11.63 -6.24 10.85
CA ILE A 27 10.49 -7.04 10.42
C ILE A 27 10.63 -8.42 11.07
N ALA A 28 9.70 -8.76 11.96
CA ALA A 28 9.61 -10.11 12.49
C ALA A 28 8.88 -10.98 11.48
N SER A 29 9.57 -11.99 10.94
CA SER A 29 8.95 -13.03 10.11
C SER A 29 8.31 -14.07 11.03
N ALA A 30 7.08 -14.49 10.72
CA ALA A 30 6.36 -15.53 11.46
C ALA A 30 7.03 -16.92 11.36
N LEU A 31 7.97 -17.11 10.42
CA LEU A 31 8.76 -18.32 10.31
C LEU A 31 9.87 -18.32 11.36
N ALA A 32 9.60 -19.00 12.48
CA ALA A 32 10.54 -19.29 13.55
C ALA A 32 11.83 -19.94 13.00
N GLY A 33 12.83 -19.12 12.65
CA GLY A 33 14.10 -19.59 12.10
C GLY A 33 14.78 -18.62 11.15
N GLU A 34 14.06 -17.68 10.53
CA GLU A 34 14.71 -16.63 9.74
C GLU A 34 15.13 -15.46 10.62
N ALA A 35 16.42 -15.11 10.55
CA ALA A 35 16.94 -13.90 11.18
C ALA A 35 16.12 -12.70 10.68
N GLY A 36 15.38 -12.06 11.60
CA GLY A 36 14.53 -10.92 11.26
C GLY A 36 15.30 -9.89 10.45
N SER A 37 14.74 -9.49 9.31
CA SER A 37 15.38 -8.51 8.44
C SER A 37 15.37 -7.15 9.13
N SER A 38 16.56 -6.54 9.24
CA SER A 38 16.74 -5.21 9.81
C SER A 38 17.25 -4.28 8.72
N LEU A 39 16.57 -3.16 8.54
CA LEU A 39 16.92 -2.12 7.58
C LEU A 39 17.17 -0.82 8.33
N THR A 40 18.34 -0.20 8.10
CA THR A 40 18.68 1.10 8.66
C THR A 40 18.74 2.14 7.55
N LEU A 41 18.01 3.23 7.70
CA LEU A 41 17.85 4.28 6.70
C LEU A 41 18.24 5.65 7.27
N THR A 42 18.68 6.56 6.41
CA THR A 42 18.64 7.99 6.76
C THR A 42 17.20 8.48 6.87
N PRO A 43 16.92 9.58 7.57
CA PRO A 43 15.58 10.18 7.63
C PRO A 43 15.02 10.52 6.24
N SER A 44 15.89 10.94 5.31
CA SER A 44 15.49 11.25 3.94
C SER A 44 15.01 10.00 3.17
N GLN A 45 15.73 8.88 3.29
CA GLN A 45 15.36 7.62 2.66
C GLN A 45 14.10 7.03 3.28
N ALA A 46 13.97 7.10 4.61
CA ALA A 46 12.77 6.65 5.31
C ALA A 46 11.51 7.42 4.86
N ARG A 47 11.64 8.74 4.63
CA ARG A 47 10.54 9.56 4.10
C ARG A 47 10.13 9.13 2.68
N VAL A 48 11.10 8.89 1.80
CA VAL A 48 10.82 8.41 0.44
C VAL A 48 10.11 7.06 0.48
N LEU A 49 10.64 6.11 1.26
CA LEU A 49 10.05 4.79 1.43
C LEU A 49 8.60 4.88 1.96
N ALA A 50 8.35 5.69 2.99
CA ALA A 50 7.00 5.88 3.53
C ALA A 50 6.03 6.41 2.47
N THR A 51 6.47 7.37 1.64
CA THR A 51 5.67 7.94 0.56
C THR A 51 5.30 6.88 -0.48
N GLU A 52 6.28 6.06 -0.87
CA GLU A 52 6.06 4.99 -1.84
C GLU A 52 5.11 3.91 -1.31
N LEU A 53 5.26 3.53 -0.03
CA LEU A 53 4.37 2.58 0.63
C LEU A 53 2.92 3.08 0.67
N ILE A 54 2.70 4.33 1.08
CA ILE A 54 1.36 4.96 1.06
C ILE A 54 0.76 4.94 -0.34
N ALA A 55 1.55 5.34 -1.35
CA ALA A 55 1.09 5.37 -2.73
C ALA A 55 0.74 3.96 -3.25
N ALA A 56 1.52 2.95 -2.89
CA ALA A 56 1.25 1.56 -3.27
C ALA A 56 -0.03 1.02 -2.61
N VAL A 57 -0.23 1.28 -1.32
CA VAL A 57 -1.44 0.90 -0.58
C VAL A 57 -2.67 1.56 -1.19
N ASN A 58 -2.65 2.89 -1.39
CA ASN A 58 -3.74 3.62 -2.01
C ASN A 58 -4.10 3.04 -3.39
N ARG A 59 -3.08 2.69 -4.20
CA ARG A 59 -3.29 2.11 -5.52
C ARG A 59 -3.93 0.71 -5.43
N ALA A 60 -3.54 -0.10 -4.45
CA ALA A 60 -4.12 -1.42 -4.21
C ALA A 60 -5.59 -1.33 -3.75
N GLU A 61 -5.90 -0.39 -2.86
CA GLU A 61 -7.27 -0.13 -2.38
C GLU A 61 -8.17 0.35 -3.51
N VAL A 62 -7.73 1.35 -4.29
CA VAL A 62 -8.49 1.83 -5.46
C VAL A 62 -8.74 0.69 -6.45
N LYS A 63 -7.71 -0.12 -6.74
CA LYS A 63 -7.86 -1.30 -7.61
C LYS A 63 -8.89 -2.28 -7.05
N ASN A 64 -8.93 -2.48 -5.73
CA ASN A 64 -9.92 -3.34 -5.10
C ASN A 64 -11.34 -2.74 -5.23
N SER A 65 -11.53 -1.46 -4.92
CA SER A 65 -12.82 -0.76 -5.05
C SER A 65 -13.36 -0.77 -6.49
N LEU A 66 -12.49 -0.63 -7.48
CA LEU A 66 -12.88 -0.71 -8.89
C LEU A 66 -13.32 -2.14 -9.29
N LYS A 67 -12.67 -3.18 -8.74
CA LYS A 67 -13.07 -4.58 -8.97
C LYS A 67 -14.41 -4.93 -8.32
N THR A 68 -14.71 -4.38 -7.14
CA THR A 68 -16.01 -4.56 -6.46
C THR A 68 -17.12 -3.69 -7.03
N SER A 69 -16.81 -2.77 -7.95
CA SER A 69 -17.80 -2.00 -8.69
C SER A 69 -18.04 -2.42 -10.15
N PRO A 70 -18.26 -3.72 -10.50
CA PRO A 70 -18.65 -4.13 -11.85
C PRO A 70 -19.96 -3.47 -12.33
N ASN A 71 -20.74 -2.91 -11.41
CA ASN A 71 -22.05 -2.32 -11.70
C ASN A 71 -22.01 -0.84 -12.14
N LEU A 72 -20.86 -0.16 -12.09
CA LEU A 72 -20.77 1.23 -12.57
C LEU A 72 -20.73 1.33 -14.10
N TRP A 73 -20.12 0.37 -14.80
CA TRP A 73 -20.02 0.40 -16.27
C TRP A 73 -21.31 0.03 -17.01
N ARG A 74 -22.29 -0.62 -16.35
CA ARG A 74 -23.58 -0.97 -17.00
C ARG A 74 -24.58 0.20 -17.04
N ARG A 75 -24.31 1.33 -16.37
CA ARG A 75 -25.28 2.43 -16.23
C ARG A 75 -25.11 3.61 -17.20
N GLN A 76 -24.30 3.49 -18.25
CA GLN A 76 -24.22 4.52 -19.31
C GLN A 76 -24.78 4.08 -20.67
N GLY A 77 -25.26 2.84 -20.84
CA GLY A 77 -25.66 2.31 -22.14
C GLY A 77 -27.16 2.15 -22.42
N VAL A 78 -28.05 2.34 -21.44
CA VAL A 78 -29.49 2.11 -21.63
C VAL A 78 -30.33 3.25 -21.05
N THR A 79 -30.24 4.41 -21.68
CA THR A 79 -31.39 5.32 -21.78
C THR A 79 -31.88 5.23 -23.22
N GLN A 80 -32.81 4.30 -23.46
CA GLN A 80 -33.57 4.25 -24.70
C GLN A 80 -34.25 5.61 -24.92
N PRO A 81 -34.16 6.21 -26.12
CA PRO A 81 -35.03 7.33 -26.48
C PRO A 81 -36.42 6.74 -26.74
N ARG A 82 -37.34 6.90 -25.80
CA ARG A 82 -38.76 6.66 -26.04
C ARG A 82 -39.53 7.94 -25.76
N LEU A 83 -39.47 8.85 -26.73
CA LEU A 83 -40.52 9.83 -27.00
C LEU A 83 -40.81 9.76 -28.51
N ALA A 84 -41.46 8.67 -28.87
CA ALA A 84 -42.28 8.61 -30.07
C ALA A 84 -43.70 9.04 -29.66
N THR A 85 -44.25 9.98 -30.43
CA THR A 85 -45.68 10.20 -30.72
C THR A 85 -46.62 10.55 -29.54
N ALA A 86 -46.85 11.85 -29.36
CA ALA A 86 -48.12 12.51 -29.01
C ALA A 86 -47.87 14.03 -29.15
N SER A 87 -48.58 14.87 -29.89
CA SER A 87 -49.84 14.84 -30.63
C SER A 87 -49.76 15.91 -31.72
#